data_AF-A0A5M9UKX7-F1
#
_entry.id   AF-A0A5M9UKX7-F1
#
_cell.length_a   1.000
_cell.length_b   1.000
_cell.length_c   1.000
_cell.angle_alpha   90.00
_cell.angle_beta   90.00
_cell.angle_gamma   90.00
#
_symmetry.space_group_name_H-M   'P 1'
#
loop_
_entity.id
_entity.type
_entity.pdbx_description
1 polymer ?
#
loop_
_entity_poly.entity_id
_entity_poly.type
_entity_poly.pdbx_seq_one_letter_code
_entity_poly.pdbx_strand_id
1 'polypeptide(L)'
;MAQRLATEYVKATLKLSEPQMHQFLRMTDDGRLHHRVKVLDNGCQEVVLGDVSGEEVHFPFDRIEGFYICELSCRLVNLHLTNVVRKLFVTFKGDGVVHRIYKGFTMTYVYAQGTVRKIVEKTGENTRVIYEYKNTLLELQHLFQARDVEREINRVYAEIDSLLDTRKDATADQLHHIDETLARHQKRLFELEAY
;
A
#
# COMPACT_ATOMS: atom_id res chain seq x y z
N MET A 1 15.43 7.20 -29.91
CA MET A 1 15.00 6.73 -28.57
C MET A 1 15.45 7.76 -27.55
N ALA A 2 14.62 8.14 -26.57
CA ALA A 2 15.02 9.11 -25.55
C ALA A 2 16.09 8.50 -24.63
N GLN A 3 17.20 9.20 -24.42
CA GLN A 3 18.27 8.77 -23.52
C GLN A 3 17.85 9.05 -22.07
N ARG A 4 17.82 8.01 -21.24
CA ARG A 4 17.59 8.13 -19.80
C ARG A 4 18.83 8.72 -19.14
N LEU A 5 18.65 9.79 -18.38
CA LEU A 5 19.71 10.50 -17.67
C LEU A 5 19.96 9.91 -16.28
N ALA A 6 18.88 9.55 -15.57
CA ALA A 6 18.97 8.95 -14.23
C ALA A 6 17.66 8.23 -13.86
N THR A 7 17.72 7.42 -12.80
CA THR A 7 16.56 6.88 -12.09
C THR A 7 16.68 7.25 -10.62
N GLU A 8 15.64 7.87 -10.07
CA GLU A 8 15.59 8.31 -8.69
C GLU A 8 14.48 7.56 -7.95
N TYR A 9 14.80 7.05 -6.77
CA TYR A 9 13.88 6.41 -5.84
C TYR A 9 13.62 7.38 -4.69
N VAL A 10 12.35 7.69 -4.44
CA VAL A 10 11.91 8.62 -3.40
C VAL A 10 11.08 7.88 -2.37
N LYS A 11 11.52 7.91 -1.10
CA LYS A 11 10.89 7.20 0.02
C LYS A 11 10.57 5.74 -0.34
N ALA A 12 11.54 5.07 -0.96
CA ALA A 12 11.41 3.69 -1.33
C ALA A 12 11.54 2.83 -0.07
N THR A 13 10.62 1.88 0.11
CA THR A 13 10.59 0.99 1.28
C THR A 13 10.62 -0.46 0.86
N LEU A 14 11.31 -1.29 1.64
CA LEU A 14 11.36 -2.74 1.51
C LEU A 14 11.12 -3.36 2.88
N LYS A 15 10.25 -4.36 2.94
CA LYS A 15 10.00 -5.17 4.13
C LYS A 15 10.33 -6.62 3.83
N LEU A 16 11.39 -7.13 4.45
CA LEU A 16 11.89 -8.48 4.22
C LEU A 16 11.72 -9.33 5.48
N SER A 17 11.21 -10.55 5.32
CA SER A 17 11.43 -11.61 6.31
C SER A 17 12.89 -12.07 6.29
N GLU A 18 13.31 -12.81 7.30
CA GLU A 18 14.67 -13.37 7.38
C GLU A 18 15.06 -14.24 6.16
N PRO A 19 14.20 -15.16 5.66
CA PRO A 19 14.50 -15.87 4.41
C PRO A 19 14.64 -14.95 3.19
N GLN A 20 13.83 -13.89 3.12
CA GLN A 20 13.90 -12.91 2.04
C GLN A 20 15.17 -12.06 2.12
N MET A 21 15.66 -11.75 3.32
CA MET A 21 16.93 -11.06 3.52
C MET A 21 18.11 -11.89 3.00
N HIS A 22 18.12 -13.20 3.30
CA HIS A 22 19.12 -14.11 2.71
C HIS A 22 19.01 -14.18 1.18
N GLN A 23 17.79 -14.19 0.64
CA GLN A 23 17.59 -14.13 -0.80
C GLN A 23 18.08 -12.81 -1.40
N PHE A 24 17.85 -11.68 -0.72
CA PHE A 24 18.31 -10.36 -1.14
C PHE A 24 19.82 -10.35 -1.33
N LEU A 25 20.57 -10.80 -0.31
CA LEU A 25 22.04 -10.87 -0.36
C LEU A 25 22.56 -11.77 -1.49
N ARG A 26 21.91 -12.90 -1.74
CA ARG A 26 22.29 -13.77 -2.88
C ARG A 26 22.03 -13.12 -4.24
N MET A 27 20.93 -12.36 -4.36
CA MET A 27 20.59 -11.68 -5.61
C MET A 27 21.51 -10.50 -5.92
N THR A 28 22.24 -9.99 -4.92
CA THR A 28 23.23 -8.94 -5.11
C THR A 28 24.59 -9.44 -5.53
N ASP A 29 24.80 -10.76 -5.52
CA ASP A 29 26.05 -11.41 -5.90
C ASP A 29 26.07 -11.71 -7.41
N ASP A 30 26.19 -10.66 -8.23
CA ASP A 30 26.13 -10.74 -9.71
C ASP A 30 27.53 -10.72 -10.38
N GLY A 31 28.60 -10.92 -9.61
CA GLY A 31 30.01 -10.96 -10.08
C GLY A 31 30.56 -9.64 -10.67
N ARG A 32 29.69 -8.68 -11.02
CA ARG A 32 30.00 -7.34 -11.54
C ARG A 32 29.79 -6.23 -10.52
N LEU A 33 29.10 -6.53 -9.43
CA LEU A 33 28.86 -5.62 -8.32
C LEU A 33 29.73 -6.04 -7.14
N HIS A 34 30.29 -5.04 -6.47
CA HIS A 34 30.89 -5.22 -5.17
C HIS A 34 29.77 -5.04 -4.15
N HIS A 35 29.43 -6.10 -3.41
CA HIS A 35 28.53 -5.99 -2.28
C HIS A 35 29.32 -6.03 -0.98
N ARG A 36 28.92 -5.21 0.00
CA ARG A 36 29.46 -5.26 1.37
C ARG A 36 28.33 -5.09 2.37
N VAL A 37 28.39 -5.84 3.45
CA VAL A 37 27.45 -5.72 4.57
C VAL A 37 28.20 -5.09 5.73
N LYS A 38 27.72 -3.94 6.21
CA LYS A 38 28.19 -3.33 7.46
C LYS A 38 27.18 -3.63 8.54
N VAL A 39 27.64 -4.11 9.68
CA VAL A 39 26.82 -4.23 10.89
C VAL A 39 27.14 -3.02 11.76
N LEU A 40 26.13 -2.24 12.08
CA LEU A 40 26.22 -1.07 12.95
C LEU A 40 26.10 -1.50 14.42
N ASP A 41 26.58 -0.65 15.34
CA ASP A 41 26.65 -0.96 16.77
C ASP A 41 25.28 -1.26 17.42
N ASN A 42 24.20 -0.78 16.81
CA ASN A 42 22.81 -1.04 17.23
C ASN A 42 22.22 -2.34 16.63
N GLY A 43 23.02 -3.12 15.90
CA GLY A 43 22.58 -4.34 15.21
C GLY A 43 21.89 -4.10 13.86
N CYS A 44 21.77 -2.84 13.41
CA CYS A 44 21.28 -2.53 12.08
C CYS A 44 22.29 -2.97 11.02
N GLN A 45 21.79 -3.38 9.86
CA GLN A 45 22.63 -3.87 8.77
C GLN A 45 22.55 -2.90 7.59
N GLU A 46 23.68 -2.46 7.07
CA GLU A 46 23.73 -1.69 5.84
C GLU A 46 24.30 -2.57 4.73
N VAL A 47 23.49 -2.86 3.71
CA VAL A 47 23.95 -3.53 2.50
C VAL A 47 24.30 -2.47 1.47
N VAL A 48 25.56 -2.40 1.07
CA VAL A 48 26.04 -1.46 0.06
C VAL A 48 26.33 -2.21 -1.23
N LEU A 49 25.75 -1.75 -2.33
CA LEU A 49 26.01 -2.27 -3.67
C LEU A 49 26.74 -1.21 -4.48
N GLY A 50 27.96 -1.52 -4.91
CA GLY A 50 28.80 -0.66 -5.73
C GLY A 50 29.04 -1.24 -7.11
N ASP A 51 28.95 -0.40 -8.13
CA ASP A 51 29.39 -0.71 -9.49
C ASP A 51 30.87 -0.32 -9.68
N VAL A 52 31.54 -0.92 -10.67
CA VAL A 52 32.93 -0.60 -11.05
C VAL A 52 33.17 0.87 -11.41
N SER A 53 32.11 1.60 -11.79
CA SER A 53 32.15 3.04 -12.03
C SER A 53 32.28 3.89 -10.75
N GLY A 54 32.16 3.29 -9.56
CA GLY A 54 32.20 3.97 -8.27
C GLY A 54 30.84 4.50 -7.79
N GLU A 55 29.77 4.36 -8.57
CA GLU A 55 28.41 4.62 -8.09
C GLU A 55 27.99 3.51 -7.12
N GLU A 56 27.48 3.91 -5.94
CA GLU A 56 27.02 3.00 -4.90
C GLU A 56 25.58 3.32 -4.47
N VAL A 57 24.87 2.31 -3.98
CA VAL A 57 23.57 2.44 -3.32
C VAL A 57 23.63 1.73 -1.98
N HIS A 58 23.02 2.36 -0.97
CA HIS A 58 23.01 1.89 0.40
C HIS A 58 21.59 1.47 0.76
N PHE A 59 21.46 0.25 1.29
CA PHE A 59 20.22 -0.30 1.83
C PHE A 59 20.38 -0.45 3.35
N PRO A 60 20.01 0.58 4.13
CA PRO A 60 19.96 0.46 5.57
C PRO A 60 18.78 -0.43 5.96
N PHE A 61 19.02 -1.47 6.72
CA PHE A 61 18.01 -2.39 7.24
C PHE A 61 17.97 -2.32 8.77
N ASP A 62 16.83 -1.86 9.27
CA ASP A 62 16.47 -1.92 10.68
C ASP A 62 15.72 -3.22 10.96
N ARG A 63 16.03 -3.86 12.09
CA ARG A 63 15.31 -5.07 12.52
C ARG A 63 14.17 -4.70 13.46
N ILE A 64 12.93 -4.81 12.98
CA ILE A 64 11.71 -4.45 13.72
C ILE A 64 10.75 -5.64 13.69
N GLU A 65 10.34 -6.13 14.86
CA GLU A 65 9.34 -7.20 15.00
C GLU A 65 9.61 -8.46 14.14
N GLY A 66 10.89 -8.84 14.00
CA GLY A 66 11.29 -10.01 13.20
C GLY A 66 11.38 -9.76 11.69
N PHE A 67 11.16 -8.53 11.22
CA PHE A 67 11.37 -8.11 9.84
C PHE A 67 12.59 -7.19 9.70
N TYR A 68 13.18 -7.20 8.51
CA TYR A 68 14.16 -6.21 8.07
C TYR A 68 13.42 -5.14 7.27
N ILE A 69 13.44 -3.92 7.76
CA ILE A 69 12.80 -2.75 7.13
C ILE A 69 13.91 -1.87 6.57
N CYS A 70 13.83 -1.59 5.27
CA CYS A 70 14.73 -0.64 4.62
C CYS A 70 13.92 0.50 4.06
N GLU A 71 14.32 1.72 4.42
CA GLU A 71 13.84 2.96 3.81
C GLU A 71 15.02 3.67 3.14
N LEU A 72 14.86 4.05 1.88
CA LEU A 72 15.94 4.70 1.14
C LEU A 72 15.43 5.73 0.13
N SER A 73 16.31 6.69 -0.16
CA SER A 73 16.19 7.57 -1.30
C SER A 73 17.54 7.67 -2.00
N CYS A 74 17.56 7.41 -3.29
CA CYS A 74 18.80 7.39 -4.07
C CYS A 74 18.54 7.80 -5.51
N ARG A 75 19.59 8.28 -6.19
CA ARG A 75 19.57 8.58 -7.62
C ARG A 75 20.71 7.83 -8.29
N LEU A 76 20.36 7.07 -9.31
CA LEU A 76 21.25 6.18 -10.03
C LEU A 76 21.35 6.61 -11.49
N VAL A 77 22.57 6.77 -11.97
CA VAL A 77 22.89 7.08 -13.37
C VAL A 77 23.36 5.81 -14.09
N ASN A 78 24.08 4.93 -13.38
CA ASN A 78 24.58 3.68 -13.94
C ASN A 78 23.42 2.74 -14.30
N LEU A 79 23.40 2.29 -15.56
CA LEU A 79 22.34 1.43 -16.08
C LEU A 79 22.32 0.06 -15.42
N HIS A 80 23.48 -0.53 -15.14
CA HIS A 80 23.59 -1.84 -14.51
C HIS A 80 23.09 -1.79 -13.07
N LEU A 81 23.60 -0.86 -12.25
CA LEU A 81 23.15 -0.69 -10.88
C LEU A 81 21.64 -0.38 -10.81
N THR A 82 21.16 0.51 -11.68
CA THR A 82 19.71 0.79 -11.80
C THR A 82 18.88 -0.46 -12.07
N ASN A 83 19.35 -1.34 -12.95
CA ASN A 83 18.62 -2.56 -13.30
C ASN A 83 18.60 -3.56 -12.16
N VAL A 84 19.71 -3.70 -11.42
CA VAL A 84 19.78 -4.55 -10.23
C VAL A 84 18.84 -4.04 -9.14
N VAL A 85 18.93 -2.75 -8.79
CA VAL A 85 18.05 -2.13 -7.79
C VAL A 85 16.58 -2.27 -8.19
N ARG A 86 16.24 -2.06 -9.47
CA ARG A 86 14.88 -2.27 -9.96
C ARG A 86 14.42 -3.73 -9.77
N LYS A 87 15.30 -4.70 -10.05
CA LYS A 87 15.00 -6.13 -9.90
C LYS A 87 14.72 -6.47 -8.44
N LEU A 88 15.55 -5.99 -7.52
CA LEU A 88 15.36 -6.15 -6.07
C LEU A 88 14.03 -5.51 -5.65
N PHE A 89 13.80 -4.26 -6.05
CA PHE A 89 12.61 -3.51 -5.68
C PHE A 89 11.31 -4.21 -6.10
N VAL A 90 11.24 -4.76 -7.31
CA VAL A 90 10.07 -5.53 -7.77
C VAL A 90 9.97 -6.89 -7.06
N THR A 91 11.09 -7.61 -6.93
CA THR A 91 11.10 -8.97 -6.34
C THR A 91 10.65 -8.97 -4.89
N PHE A 92 11.08 -7.96 -4.13
CA PHE A 92 10.78 -7.83 -2.71
C PHE A 92 9.62 -6.91 -2.41
N LYS A 93 8.75 -6.70 -3.40
CA LYS A 93 7.49 -5.97 -3.24
C LYS A 93 7.65 -4.55 -2.68
N GLY A 94 8.66 -3.82 -3.13
CA GLY A 94 8.91 -2.47 -2.65
C GLY A 94 7.78 -1.48 -2.94
N ASP A 95 7.59 -0.56 -2.02
CA ASP A 95 6.65 0.55 -2.12
C ASP A 95 7.42 1.86 -2.28
N GLY A 96 6.89 2.81 -3.06
CA GLY A 96 7.53 4.12 -3.21
C GLY A 96 7.37 4.73 -4.59
N VAL A 97 8.03 5.87 -4.79
CA VAL A 97 7.97 6.63 -6.05
C VAL A 97 9.30 6.51 -6.78
N VAL A 98 9.25 6.19 -8.06
CA VAL A 98 10.43 6.08 -8.92
C VAL A 98 10.32 7.05 -10.09
N HIS A 99 11.27 7.97 -10.19
CA HIS A 99 11.39 8.90 -11.31
C HIS A 99 12.43 8.39 -12.30
N ARG A 100 12.04 8.22 -13.57
CA ARG A 100 12.99 8.05 -14.68
C ARG A 100 13.12 9.39 -15.38
N ILE A 101 14.31 9.95 -15.28
CA ILE A 101 14.62 11.30 -15.77
C ILE A 101 15.15 11.17 -17.18
N TYR A 102 14.51 11.86 -18.13
CA TYR A 102 14.93 11.97 -19.51
C TYR A 102 15.24 13.43 -19.83
N LYS A 103 15.86 13.69 -20.98
CA LYS A 103 16.03 15.06 -21.45
C LYS A 103 14.65 15.65 -21.80
N GLY A 104 14.21 16.64 -21.02
CA GLY A 104 12.98 17.41 -21.26
C GLY A 104 11.72 16.88 -20.57
N PHE A 105 11.73 15.67 -20.00
CA PHE A 105 10.57 15.12 -19.28
C PHE A 105 10.99 14.07 -18.24
N THR A 106 10.09 13.78 -17.30
CA THR A 106 10.27 12.77 -16.26
C THR A 106 9.09 11.83 -16.21
N MET A 107 9.36 10.52 -16.22
CA MET A 107 8.35 9.49 -16.00
C MET A 107 8.34 9.10 -14.53
N THR A 108 7.23 9.35 -13.84
CA THR A 108 7.01 9.02 -12.43
C THR A 108 6.20 7.74 -12.33
N TYR A 109 6.72 6.76 -11.62
CA TYR A 109 6.07 5.49 -11.33
C TYR A 109 5.76 5.44 -9.83
N VAL A 110 4.50 5.20 -9.47
CA VAL A 110 4.10 4.94 -8.09
C VAL A 110 3.97 3.43 -7.95
N TYR A 111 4.77 2.83 -7.09
CA TYR A 111 4.72 1.40 -6.77
C TYR A 111 3.99 1.18 -5.46
N ALA A 112 3.16 0.15 -5.44
CA ALA A 112 2.69 -0.46 -4.21
C ALA A 112 2.83 -1.98 -4.29
N GLN A 113 3.48 -2.58 -3.29
CA GLN A 113 3.77 -4.01 -3.19
C GLN A 113 4.49 -4.55 -4.44
N GLY A 114 5.50 -3.81 -4.92
CA GLY A 114 6.30 -4.16 -6.11
C GLY A 114 5.56 -4.01 -7.45
N THR A 115 4.30 -3.60 -7.43
CA THR A 115 3.47 -3.42 -8.63
C THR A 115 3.26 -1.94 -8.92
N VAL A 116 3.34 -1.55 -10.19
CA VAL A 116 3.06 -0.17 -10.59
C VAL A 116 1.56 0.12 -10.43
N ARG A 117 1.21 1.11 -9.61
CA ARG A 117 -0.16 1.62 -9.43
C ARG A 117 -0.46 2.83 -10.30
N LYS A 118 0.53 3.65 -10.60
CA LYS A 118 0.35 4.85 -11.41
C LYS A 118 1.61 5.18 -12.20
N ILE A 119 1.44 5.65 -13.43
CA ILE A 119 2.51 6.20 -14.26
C ILE A 119 2.07 7.58 -14.72
N VAL A 120 2.94 8.57 -14.50
CA VAL A 120 2.71 9.96 -14.87
C VAL A 120 3.91 10.48 -15.64
N GLU A 121 3.68 11.08 -16.79
CA GLU A 121 4.68 11.88 -17.50
C GLU A 121 4.59 13.33 -17.01
N LYS A 122 5.74 13.93 -16.68
CA LYS A 122 5.86 15.35 -16.34
C LYS A 122 6.81 16.02 -17.33
N THR A 123 6.34 17.09 -17.97
CA THR A 123 7.07 17.87 -18.98
C THR A 123 6.90 19.35 -18.68
N GLY A 124 7.88 19.96 -18.00
CA GLY A 124 7.72 21.30 -17.42
C GLY A 124 6.57 21.31 -16.39
N GLU A 125 5.62 22.23 -16.57
CA GLU A 125 4.39 22.30 -15.75
C GLU A 125 3.32 21.28 -16.18
N ASN A 126 3.44 20.69 -17.37
CA ASN A 126 2.44 19.76 -17.88
C ASN A 126 2.59 18.39 -17.23
N THR A 127 1.46 17.85 -16.75
CA THR A 127 1.39 16.52 -16.14
C THR A 127 0.35 15.68 -16.88
N ARG A 128 0.77 14.50 -17.38
CA ARG A 128 -0.10 13.56 -18.10
C ARG A 128 -0.10 12.21 -17.40
N VAL A 129 -1.26 11.74 -16.97
CA VAL A 129 -1.40 10.36 -16.47
C VAL A 129 -1.35 9.41 -17.66
N ILE A 130 -0.40 8.48 -17.63
CA ILE A 130 -0.20 7.46 -18.67
C ILE A 130 -0.89 6.16 -18.28
N TYR A 131 -0.87 5.84 -16.98
CA TYR A 131 -1.49 4.65 -16.44
C TYR A 131 -1.93 4.89 -15.00
N GLU A 132 -3.06 4.31 -14.62
CA GLU A 132 -3.52 4.27 -13.25
C GLU A 132 -4.30 2.96 -13.04
N TYR A 133 -3.83 2.15 -12.10
CA TYR A 133 -4.53 0.95 -11.67
C TYR A 133 -5.76 1.37 -10.88
N LYS A 134 -6.94 1.02 -11.37
CA LYS A 134 -8.21 1.19 -10.65
C LYS A 134 -8.61 -0.15 -10.07
N ASN A 135 -8.72 -0.25 -8.75
CA ASN A 135 -9.17 -1.47 -8.09
C ASN A 135 -10.71 -1.50 -8.04
N THR A 136 -11.32 -1.54 -9.23
CA THR A 136 -12.78 -1.49 -9.38
C THR A 136 -13.50 -2.56 -8.58
N LEU A 137 -12.87 -3.70 -8.32
CA LEU A 137 -13.47 -4.82 -7.59
C LEU A 137 -13.56 -4.56 -6.08
N LEU A 138 -12.53 -3.99 -5.47
CA LEU A 138 -12.56 -3.58 -4.06
C LEU A 138 -13.53 -2.41 -3.86
N GLU A 139 -13.54 -1.45 -4.78
CA GLU A 139 -14.49 -0.34 -4.80
C GLU A 139 -15.94 -0.85 -4.92
N LEU A 140 -16.19 -1.84 -5.78
CA LEU A 140 -17.50 -2.50 -5.90
C LEU A 140 -17.88 -3.28 -4.64
N GLN A 141 -16.93 -3.95 -3.99
CA GLN A 141 -17.18 -4.68 -2.75
C GLN A 141 -17.60 -3.75 -1.62
N HIS A 142 -16.91 -2.61 -1.46
CA HIS A 142 -17.30 -1.59 -0.47
C HIS A 142 -18.67 -0.98 -0.78
N LEU A 143 -18.96 -0.67 -2.05
CA LEU A 143 -20.28 -0.17 -2.45
C LEU A 143 -21.40 -1.19 -2.20
N PHE A 144 -21.12 -2.48 -2.40
CA PHE A 144 -22.08 -3.54 -2.14
C PHE A 144 -22.34 -3.69 -0.64
N GLN A 145 -21.29 -3.70 0.19
CA GLN A 145 -21.40 -3.75 1.65
C GLN A 145 -22.17 -2.54 2.21
N ALA A 146 -21.89 -1.33 1.73
CA ALA A 146 -22.62 -0.13 2.13
C ALA A 146 -24.12 -0.24 1.79
N ARG A 147 -24.47 -0.76 0.61
CA ARG A 147 -25.87 -1.00 0.20
C ARG A 147 -26.57 -2.10 1.01
N ASP A 148 -25.84 -3.06 1.54
CA ASP A 148 -26.41 -4.09 2.42
C ASP A 148 -26.73 -3.51 3.80
N VAL A 149 -25.83 -2.68 4.35
CA VAL A 149 -26.08 -1.93 5.60
C VAL A 149 -27.28 -1.00 5.43
N GLU A 150 -27.36 -0.22 4.35
CA GLU A 150 -28.53 0.64 4.07
C GLU A 150 -29.83 -0.15 3.96
N ARG A 151 -29.82 -1.32 3.32
CA ARG A 151 -31.00 -2.19 3.22
C ARG A 151 -31.42 -2.75 4.56
N GLU A 152 -30.46 -3.10 5.42
CA GLU A 152 -30.73 -3.60 6.76
C GLU A 152 -31.30 -2.49 7.66
N ILE A 153 -30.73 -1.29 7.62
CA ILE A 153 -31.24 -0.10 8.32
C ILE A 153 -32.71 0.15 7.93
N ASN A 154 -33.01 0.15 6.63
CA ASN A 154 -34.39 0.36 6.15
C ASN A 154 -35.37 -0.72 6.64
N ARG A 155 -34.93 -1.99 6.76
CA ARG A 155 -35.76 -3.06 7.32
C ARG A 155 -36.04 -2.85 8.79
N VAL A 156 -35.01 -2.51 9.57
CA VAL A 156 -35.15 -2.25 11.01
C VAL A 156 -36.08 -1.05 11.26
N TYR A 157 -35.97 0.02 10.46
CA TYR A 157 -36.92 1.14 10.54
C TYR A 157 -38.36 0.70 10.27
N ALA A 158 -38.61 -0.09 9.22
CA ALA A 158 -39.94 -0.59 8.91
C ALA A 158 -40.52 -1.50 10.02
N GLU A 159 -39.68 -2.30 10.66
CA GLU A 159 -40.07 -3.15 11.80
C GLU A 159 -40.39 -2.30 13.04
N ILE A 160 -39.60 -1.26 13.32
CA ILE A 160 -39.87 -0.30 14.40
C ILE A 160 -41.20 0.40 14.16
N ASP A 161 -41.46 0.92 12.96
CA ASP A 161 -42.71 1.61 12.63
C ASP A 161 -43.92 0.68 12.85
N SER A 162 -43.83 -0.57 12.38
CA SER A 162 -44.89 -1.56 12.59
C SER A 162 -45.11 -1.90 14.07
N LEU A 163 -44.05 -1.95 14.88
CA LEU A 163 -44.14 -2.18 16.32
C LEU A 163 -44.75 -0.97 17.03
N LEU A 164 -44.39 0.25 16.65
CA LEU A 164 -44.95 1.49 17.19
C LEU A 164 -46.44 1.65 16.86
N ASP A 165 -46.86 1.23 15.67
CA ASP A 165 -48.28 1.17 15.32
C ASP A 165 -49.03 0.12 16.14
N THR A 166 -48.48 -1.09 16.28
CA THR A 166 -49.07 -2.16 17.10
C THR A 166 -49.15 -1.75 18.58
N ARG A 167 -48.20 -0.96 19.06
CA ARG A 167 -48.16 -0.43 20.43
C ARG A 167 -49.35 0.46 20.77
N LYS A 168 -49.95 1.15 19.79
CA LYS A 168 -51.08 2.07 20.00
C LYS A 168 -52.35 1.34 20.49
N ASP A 169 -52.54 0.11 20.05
CA ASP A 169 -53.72 -0.70 20.33
C ASP A 169 -53.43 -1.90 21.27
N ALA A 170 -52.22 -1.94 21.84
CA ALA A 170 -51.73 -3.07 22.64
C ALA A 170 -52.26 -3.09 24.08
N THR A 171 -52.45 -4.29 24.61
CA THR A 171 -52.74 -4.52 26.03
C THR A 171 -51.47 -4.43 26.90
N ALA A 172 -51.61 -4.27 28.22
CA ALA A 172 -50.49 -4.11 29.16
C ALA A 172 -49.44 -5.24 29.07
N ASP A 173 -49.88 -6.48 28.83
CA ASP A 173 -48.97 -7.63 28.69
C ASP A 173 -48.23 -7.63 27.34
N GLN A 174 -48.86 -7.09 26.28
CA GLN A 174 -48.25 -6.96 24.95
C GLN A 174 -47.27 -5.78 24.89
N LEU A 175 -47.52 -4.72 25.66
CA LEU A 175 -46.66 -3.54 25.75
C LEU A 175 -45.23 -3.91 26.19
N HIS A 176 -45.09 -4.80 27.18
CA HIS A 176 -43.78 -5.20 27.66
C HIS A 176 -42.95 -5.90 26.56
N HIS A 177 -43.59 -6.79 25.79
CA HIS A 177 -42.92 -7.51 24.71
C HIS A 177 -42.56 -6.61 23.52
N ILE A 178 -43.41 -5.62 23.22
CA ILE A 178 -43.16 -4.62 22.19
C ILE A 178 -41.98 -3.73 22.58
N ASP A 179 -41.96 -3.24 23.83
CA ASP A 179 -40.89 -2.35 24.31
C ASP A 179 -39.52 -3.07 24.36
N GLU A 180 -39.48 -4.36 24.74
CA GLU A 180 -38.25 -5.17 24.67
C GLU A 180 -37.75 -5.37 23.23
N THR A 181 -38.66 -5.49 22.27
CA THR A 181 -38.31 -5.68 20.85
C THR A 181 -37.82 -4.37 20.23
N LEU A 182 -38.46 -3.24 20.56
CA LEU A 182 -38.00 -1.90 20.19
C LEU A 182 -36.59 -1.61 20.73
N ALA A 183 -36.30 -1.98 21.99
CA ALA A 183 -34.97 -1.80 22.57
C ALA A 183 -33.87 -2.59 21.84
N ARG A 184 -34.20 -3.80 21.36
CA ARG A 184 -33.27 -4.61 20.53
C ARG A 184 -33.02 -3.98 19.17
N HIS A 185 -34.07 -3.48 18.50
CA HIS A 185 -33.93 -2.80 17.22
C HIS A 185 -33.15 -1.48 17.34
N GLN A 186 -33.33 -0.72 18.42
CA GLN A 186 -32.56 0.49 18.69
C GLN A 186 -31.06 0.19 18.84
N LYS A 187 -30.71 -0.87 19.58
CA LYS A 187 -29.32 -1.31 19.69
C LYS A 187 -28.74 -1.74 18.34
N ARG A 188 -29.54 -2.45 17.53
CA ARG A 188 -29.12 -2.90 16.20
C ARG A 188 -28.91 -1.73 15.24
N LEU A 189 -29.77 -0.71 15.26
CA LEU A 189 -29.58 0.52 14.48
C LEU A 189 -28.29 1.22 14.88
N PHE A 190 -28.02 1.36 16.18
CA PHE A 190 -26.79 1.99 16.64
C PHE A 190 -25.52 1.24 16.16
N GLU A 191 -25.55 -0.08 16.15
CA GLU A 191 -24.45 -0.91 15.62
C GLU A 191 -24.30 -0.77 14.09
N LEU A 192 -25.40 -0.59 13.35
CA LEU A 192 -25.41 -0.43 11.90
C LEU A 192 -25.03 1.00 11.45
N GLU A 193 -25.39 2.02 12.23
CA GLU A 193 -25.07 3.44 11.97
C GLU A 193 -23.63 3.80 12.35
N ALA A 194 -22.96 2.96 13.14
CA ALA A 194 -21.55 3.11 13.50
C ALA A 194 -20.57 2.54 12.45
N TYR A 195 -21.09 2.01 11.34
CA TYR A 195 -20.34 1.41 10.24
C TYR A 195 -20.13 2.39 9.08
#